data_AF-A0A258L658-F1
#
_entry.id   AF-A0A258L658-F1
#
_cell.length_a   1.000
_cell.length_b   1.000
_cell.length_c   1.000
_cell.angle_alpha   90.00
_cell.angle_beta   90.00
_cell.angle_gamma   90.00
#
_symmetry.space_group_name_H-M   'P 1'
#
loop_
_entity.id
_entity.type
_entity.pdbx_description
1 polymer ?
#
loop_
_entity_poly.entity_id
_entity_poly.type
_entity_poly.pdbx_seq_one_letter_code
_entity_poly.pdbx_strand_id
1 'polypeptide(L)'
;MAHVIWKSADRFAKAALPKSHLPPDEQLAALREAGLLPFPSDTPHIVLADNHAAAALPASQVSVDWATGAVAILPKPAILPAEADYAEAIQSHIDSVAHARGYGNGAMLASYVASTVPAWAAEAQTFVAWRDAVWLAAYGRLGAVKAGEADPPAISALIGLLPPISWPAT
;
A
#
# COMPACT_ATOMS: atom_id res chain seq x y z
N MET A 1 33.66 13.52 9.84
CA MET A 1 33.70 12.21 10.52
C MET A 1 33.50 12.46 12.02
N ALA A 2 32.44 11.89 12.62
CA ALA A 2 32.15 11.73 14.08
C ALA A 2 32.08 13.02 14.94
N HIS A 3 31.31 13.21 16.01
CA HIS A 3 30.44 12.40 16.88
C HIS A 3 29.59 13.43 17.69
N VAL A 4 28.25 13.43 17.66
CA VAL A 4 27.36 12.85 18.69
C VAL A 4 27.34 13.59 20.06
N ILE A 5 26.20 14.26 20.32
CA ILE A 5 25.43 14.38 21.59
C ILE A 5 26.05 15.09 22.81
N TRP A 6 25.51 16.27 23.13
CA TRP A 6 25.29 16.79 24.51
C TRP A 6 24.24 17.92 24.45
N LYS A 7 22.94 17.70 24.69
CA LYS A 7 22.23 17.75 25.98
C LYS A 7 22.69 18.90 26.89
N SER A 8 22.02 20.05 26.87
CA SER A 8 20.96 20.39 27.85
C SER A 8 21.50 20.87 29.20
N ALA A 9 21.71 22.18 29.33
CA ALA A 9 21.71 22.87 30.62
C ALA A 9 21.33 24.33 30.34
N ASP A 10 20.25 24.83 30.91
CA ASP A 10 20.16 26.22 31.42
C ASP A 10 18.76 26.66 31.83
N ARG A 11 17.69 25.90 31.57
CA ARG A 11 16.32 26.42 31.80
C ARG A 11 15.60 26.00 33.08
N PHE A 12 16.28 25.41 34.07
CA PHE A 12 15.65 25.09 35.36
C PHE A 12 16.42 25.64 36.57
N ALA A 13 17.00 26.83 36.41
CA ALA A 13 17.52 27.57 37.56
C ALA A 13 16.38 28.28 38.32
N LYS A 14 16.40 28.07 39.65
CA LYS A 14 15.81 28.89 40.73
C LYS A 14 14.37 28.58 41.20
N ALA A 15 14.29 27.64 42.14
CA ALA A 15 13.50 27.82 43.37
C ALA A 15 14.27 27.16 44.54
N ALA A 16 14.34 27.85 45.67
CA ALA A 16 15.27 27.63 46.76
C ALA A 16 15.02 26.37 47.61
N LEU A 17 16.09 25.63 47.95
CA LEU A 17 16.17 24.67 49.08
C LEU A 17 17.62 24.67 49.64
N PRO A 18 17.84 24.27 50.92
CA PRO A 18 18.60 25.03 51.93
C PRO A 18 20.11 24.76 51.99
N LYS A 19 20.87 25.70 52.57
CA LYS A 19 22.31 25.52 52.90
C LYS A 19 22.44 24.47 54.02
N SER A 20 22.83 23.24 53.71
CA SER A 20 23.18 22.23 54.71
C SER A 20 24.40 21.39 54.30
N HIS A 21 25.35 21.30 55.22
CA HIS A 21 26.71 20.75 55.11
C HIS A 21 26.75 19.20 55.07
N LEU A 22 25.95 18.56 54.21
CA LEU A 22 25.87 17.09 54.07
C LEU A 22 26.63 16.61 52.82
N PRO A 23 27.29 15.43 52.87
CA PRO A 23 27.97 14.85 51.71
C PRO A 23 26.99 14.51 50.57
N PRO A 24 27.46 14.47 49.31
CA PRO A 24 26.59 14.41 48.12
C PRO A 24 25.59 13.25 48.09
N ASP A 25 25.93 12.12 48.70
CA ASP A 25 25.11 10.89 48.67
C ASP A 25 23.87 11.00 49.57
N GLU A 26 23.98 11.73 50.69
CA GLU A 26 22.86 11.98 51.60
C GLU A 26 21.91 13.07 51.08
N GLN A 27 22.43 14.02 50.29
CA GLN A 27 21.59 14.99 49.59
C GLN A 27 20.71 14.29 48.53
N LEU A 28 21.25 13.29 47.85
CA LEU A 28 20.50 12.49 46.88
C LEU A 28 19.41 11.63 47.54
N ALA A 29 19.66 11.13 48.75
CA ALA A 29 18.67 10.40 49.55
C ALA A 29 17.55 11.33 50.04
N ALA A 30 17.90 12.52 50.56
CA ALA A 30 16.93 13.51 51.04
C ALA A 30 16.02 14.04 49.92
N LEU A 31 16.54 14.22 48.69
CA LEU A 31 15.76 14.63 47.52
C LEU A 31 14.80 13.54 47.02
N ARG A 32 15.10 12.26 47.29
CA ARG A 32 14.21 11.12 46.98
C ARG A 32 13.09 10.99 48.01
N GLU A 33 13.37 11.15 49.31
CA GLU A 33 12.33 11.14 50.34
C GLU A 33 11.38 12.34 50.23
N ALA A 34 11.88 13.49 49.78
CA ALA A 34 11.05 14.66 49.48
C ALA A 34 10.19 14.51 48.19
N GLY A 35 10.28 13.38 47.48
CA GLY A 35 9.50 13.09 46.28
C GLY A 35 9.87 13.91 45.04
N LEU A 36 11.03 14.59 45.05
CA LEU A 36 11.45 15.50 43.99
C LEU A 36 12.31 14.83 42.90
N LEU A 37 12.67 13.56 43.09
CA LEU A 37 13.36 12.72 42.11
C LEU A 37 12.68 11.33 42.02
N PRO A 38 12.36 10.81 40.83
CA PRO A 38 11.77 9.49 40.67
C PRO A 38 12.77 8.36 40.92
N PHE A 39 12.33 7.24 41.50
CA PHE A 39 13.13 6.01 41.60
C PHE A 39 13.27 5.33 40.23
N PRO A 40 14.47 4.83 39.86
CA PRO A 40 14.67 4.13 38.60
C PRO A 40 14.17 2.68 38.72
N SER A 41 12.85 2.49 38.70
CA SER A 41 12.23 1.25 38.22
C SER A 41 10.79 1.41 37.72
N ASP A 42 10.16 2.58 37.89
CA ASP A 42 8.88 2.86 37.24
C ASP A 42 9.07 3.62 35.93
N THR A 43 8.85 2.90 34.83
CA THR A 43 8.66 3.52 33.51
C THR A 43 7.34 4.30 33.55
N PRO A 44 7.29 5.57 33.11
CA PRO A 44 6.01 6.25 32.97
C PRO A 44 5.24 5.61 31.81
N HIS A 45 4.22 4.81 32.13
CA HIS A 45 3.17 4.52 31.17
C HIS A 45 2.44 5.84 30.91
N ILE A 46 2.65 6.46 29.74
CA ILE A 46 1.68 7.40 29.21
C ILE A 46 0.41 6.59 29.00
N VAL A 47 -0.55 6.71 29.92
CA VAL A 47 -1.91 6.24 29.70
C VAL A 47 -2.52 7.16 28.65
N LEU A 48 -2.32 6.84 27.36
CA LEU A 48 -3.23 7.31 26.35
C LEU A 48 -4.60 6.75 26.72
N ALA A 49 -5.54 7.63 27.03
CA ALA A 49 -6.95 7.28 27.09
C ALA A 49 -7.30 6.40 25.89
N ASP A 50 -8.01 5.32 26.17
CA ASP A 50 -8.41 4.26 25.26
C ASP A 50 -8.82 4.80 23.88
N ASN A 51 -7.95 4.64 22.89
CA ASN A 51 -8.24 4.88 21.48
C ASN A 51 -7.72 3.71 20.64
N HIS A 52 -8.09 2.49 21.04
CA HIS A 52 -7.84 1.27 20.27
C HIS A 52 -8.87 1.12 19.13
N ALA A 53 -9.02 2.12 18.27
CA ALA A 53 -9.83 1.97 17.04
C ALA A 53 -9.45 2.95 15.91
N ALA A 54 -8.39 3.74 16.03
CA ALA A 54 -7.87 4.51 14.90
C ALA A 54 -6.68 3.75 14.31
N ALA A 55 -6.88 3.08 13.17
CA ALA A 55 -5.77 2.56 12.38
C ALA A 55 -4.76 3.69 12.15
N ALA A 56 -3.50 3.46 12.50
CA ALA A 56 -2.45 4.47 12.37
C ALA A 56 -2.38 4.94 10.90
N LEU A 57 -2.64 6.23 10.67
CA LEU A 57 -2.50 6.82 9.34
C LEU A 57 -1.02 6.87 8.96
N PRO A 58 -0.65 6.51 7.71
CA PRO A 58 0.74 6.60 7.27
C PRO A 58 1.20 8.06 7.27
N ALA A 59 2.49 8.29 7.50
CA ALA A 59 3.08 9.64 7.52
C ALA A 59 2.88 10.42 6.20
N SER A 60 2.66 9.73 5.09
CA SER A 60 2.31 10.32 3.79
C SER A 60 0.90 10.92 3.73
N GLN A 61 0.07 10.65 4.74
CA GLN A 61 -1.32 11.08 4.81
C GLN A 61 -1.55 12.17 5.88
N VAL A 62 -0.48 12.63 6.54
CA VAL A 62 -0.54 13.64 7.59
C VAL A 62 0.42 14.76 7.28
N SER A 63 -0.11 15.98 7.08
CA SER A 63 0.70 17.19 6.99
C SER A 63 0.54 18.00 8.27
N VAL A 64 1.65 18.42 8.87
CA VAL A 64 1.67 19.29 10.05
C VAL A 64 2.20 20.66 9.64
N ASP A 65 1.41 21.70 9.88
CA ASP A 65 1.88 23.09 9.82
C ASP A 65 2.57 23.43 11.14
N TRP A 66 3.90 23.56 11.10
CA TRP A 66 4.73 23.85 12.26
C TRP A 66 4.60 25.29 12.79
N ALA A 67 4.03 26.21 12.01
CA ALA A 67 3.80 27.59 12.42
C ALA A 67 2.50 27.76 13.20
N THR A 68 1.45 27.00 12.86
CA THR A 68 0.12 27.12 13.48
C THR A 68 -0.24 25.91 14.35
N GLY A 69 0.49 24.80 14.26
CA GLY A 69 0.16 23.54 14.92
C GLY A 69 -1.01 22.79 14.26
N ALA A 70 -1.47 23.24 13.10
CA ALA A 70 -2.57 22.59 12.39
C ALA A 70 -2.13 21.25 11.79
N VAL A 71 -2.96 20.23 11.97
CA VAL A 71 -2.79 18.90 11.36
C VAL A 71 -3.84 18.74 10.25
N ALA A 72 -3.39 18.50 9.02
CA ALA A 72 -4.25 18.17 7.91
C ALA A 72 -4.07 16.70 7.53
N ILE A 73 -5.19 16.01 7.31
CA ILE A 73 -5.18 14.65 6.74
C ILE A 73 -5.24 14.82 5.23
N LEU A 74 -4.16 14.43 4.55
CA LEU A 74 -4.13 14.40 3.10
C LEU A 74 -5.05 13.26 2.61
N PRO A 75 -5.72 13.40 1.46
CA PRO A 75 -6.42 12.27 0.88
C PRO A 75 -5.42 11.12 0.67
N LYS A 76 -5.81 9.90 1.08
CA LYS A 76 -5.04 8.69 0.77
C LYS A 76 -4.71 8.71 -0.73
N PRO A 77 -3.44 8.59 -1.14
CA PRO A 77 -3.12 8.50 -2.56
C PRO A 77 -3.96 7.38 -3.16
N ALA A 78 -4.77 7.69 -4.18
CA ALA A 78 -5.38 6.65 -4.98
C ALA A 78 -4.21 5.88 -5.60
N ILE A 79 -4.00 4.64 -5.16
CA ILE A 79 -3.00 3.77 -5.79
C ILE A 79 -3.57 3.49 -7.16
N LEU A 80 -3.08 4.20 -8.18
CA LEU A 80 -3.39 3.89 -9.57
C LEU A 80 -2.86 2.48 -9.85
N PRO A 81 -3.64 1.61 -10.51
CA PRO A 81 -3.16 0.28 -10.86
C PRO A 81 -1.88 0.39 -11.70
N ALA A 82 -0.89 -0.45 -11.40
CA ALA A 82 0.32 -0.56 -12.19
C ALA A 82 0.02 -1.26 -13.53
N GLU A 83 0.89 -1.06 -14.53
CA GLU A 83 0.76 -1.76 -15.83
C GLU A 83 0.70 -3.29 -15.67
N ALA A 84 1.43 -3.84 -14.69
CA ALA A 84 1.41 -5.26 -14.35
C ALA A 84 0.03 -5.74 -13.85
N ASP A 85 -0.67 -4.92 -13.06
CA ASP A 85 -1.99 -5.26 -12.52
C ASP A 85 -3.03 -5.40 -13.65
N TYR A 86 -2.94 -4.55 -14.68
CA TYR A 86 -3.80 -4.68 -15.86
C TYR A 86 -3.47 -5.94 -16.66
N ALA A 87 -2.18 -6.22 -16.89
CA ALA A 87 -1.77 -7.40 -17.64
C ALA A 87 -2.23 -8.69 -16.95
N GLU A 88 -2.09 -8.78 -15.62
CA GLU A 88 -2.57 -9.91 -14.82
C GLU A 88 -4.09 -10.04 -14.91
N ALA A 89 -4.84 -8.94 -14.77
CA ALA A 89 -6.30 -8.98 -14.86
C ALA A 89 -6.80 -9.41 -16.25
N ILE A 90 -6.15 -8.95 -17.33
CA ILE A 90 -6.48 -9.36 -18.70
C ILE A 90 -6.18 -10.85 -18.90
N GLN A 91 -5.00 -11.31 -18.44
CA GLN A 91 -4.63 -12.72 -18.52
C GLN A 91 -5.60 -13.61 -17.74
N SER A 92 -5.98 -13.21 -16.52
CA SER A 92 -6.99 -13.89 -15.70
C SER A 92 -8.36 -13.95 -16.40
N HIS A 93 -8.78 -12.88 -17.07
CA HIS A 93 -9.99 -12.87 -17.87
C HIS A 93 -9.91 -13.87 -19.04
N ILE A 94 -8.79 -13.88 -19.79
CA ILE A 94 -8.54 -14.85 -20.88
C ILE A 94 -8.61 -16.29 -20.37
N ASP A 95 -7.97 -16.57 -19.24
CA ASP A 95 -7.95 -17.91 -18.64
C ASP A 95 -9.35 -18.31 -18.13
N SER A 96 -10.13 -17.38 -17.59
CA SER A 96 -11.51 -17.64 -17.16
C SER A 96 -12.42 -18.09 -18.32
N VAL A 97 -12.24 -17.52 -19.51
CA VAL A 97 -12.98 -17.91 -20.72
C VAL A 97 -12.59 -19.32 -21.17
N ALA A 98 -11.31 -19.69 -21.07
CA ALA A 98 -10.86 -21.05 -21.35
C ALA A 98 -11.40 -22.05 -20.31
N HIS A 99 -11.40 -21.68 -19.03
CA HIS A 99 -11.99 -22.49 -17.95
C HIS A 99 -13.48 -22.75 -18.14
N ALA A 100 -14.25 -21.76 -18.61
CA ALA A 100 -15.66 -21.93 -18.92
C ALA A 100 -15.93 -22.99 -20.00
N ARG A 101 -14.91 -23.34 -20.80
CA ARG A 101 -14.93 -24.40 -21.81
C ARG A 101 -14.31 -25.73 -21.33
N GLY A 102 -13.93 -25.83 -20.06
CA GLY A 102 -13.36 -27.03 -19.46
C GLY A 102 -11.84 -27.20 -19.66
N TYR A 103 -11.16 -26.19 -20.22
CA TYR A 103 -9.70 -26.18 -20.29
C TYR A 103 -9.10 -25.67 -18.98
N GLY A 104 -7.87 -26.07 -18.65
CA GLY A 104 -7.24 -25.60 -17.41
C GLY A 104 -6.55 -24.23 -17.50
N ASN A 105 -6.36 -23.66 -18.69
CA ASN A 105 -6.01 -22.25 -18.92
C ASN A 105 -6.05 -21.94 -20.44
N GLY A 106 -5.86 -20.68 -20.80
CA GLY A 106 -5.84 -20.22 -22.18
C GLY A 106 -4.67 -20.80 -23.01
N ALA A 107 -3.53 -21.09 -22.38
CA ALA A 107 -2.39 -21.72 -23.09
C ALA A 107 -2.72 -23.15 -23.54
N MET A 108 -3.38 -23.94 -22.68
CA MET A 108 -3.84 -25.28 -23.02
C MET A 108 -4.90 -25.26 -24.11
N LEU A 109 -5.89 -24.37 -24.03
CA LEU A 109 -6.87 -24.22 -25.10
C LEU A 109 -6.18 -23.85 -26.43
N ALA A 110 -5.33 -22.83 -26.43
CA ALA A 110 -4.60 -22.39 -27.62
C ALA A 110 -3.70 -23.48 -28.23
N SER A 111 -3.19 -24.43 -27.43
CA SER A 111 -2.35 -25.53 -27.93
C SER A 111 -3.06 -26.43 -28.95
N TYR A 112 -4.40 -26.46 -28.96
CA TYR A 112 -5.18 -27.29 -29.87
C TYR A 112 -5.37 -26.68 -31.26
N VAL A 113 -4.76 -25.52 -31.57
CA VAL A 113 -4.97 -24.80 -32.85
C VAL A 113 -4.69 -25.66 -34.10
N ALA A 114 -3.79 -26.64 -33.96
CA ALA A 114 -3.38 -27.58 -35.00
C ALA A 114 -3.82 -29.02 -34.70
N SER A 115 -4.85 -29.20 -33.86
CA SER A 115 -5.38 -30.53 -33.54
C SER A 115 -5.90 -31.24 -34.79
N THR A 116 -5.74 -32.57 -34.82
CA THR A 116 -6.37 -33.43 -35.84
C THR A 116 -7.86 -33.65 -35.59
N VAL A 117 -8.39 -33.24 -34.43
CA VAL A 117 -9.82 -33.23 -34.12
C VAL A 117 -10.41 -31.87 -34.56
N PRO A 118 -11.26 -31.83 -35.60
CA PRO A 118 -11.70 -30.56 -36.19
C PRO A 118 -12.41 -29.63 -35.20
N ALA A 119 -13.22 -30.18 -34.29
CA ALA A 119 -13.92 -29.39 -33.27
C ALA A 119 -12.95 -28.64 -32.35
N TRP A 120 -11.90 -29.33 -31.85
CA TRP A 120 -10.90 -28.73 -30.96
C TRP A 120 -10.05 -27.69 -31.68
N ALA A 121 -9.70 -27.96 -32.95
CA ALA A 121 -8.99 -26.99 -33.77
C ALA A 121 -9.81 -25.72 -34.01
N ALA A 122 -11.11 -25.86 -34.33
CA ALA A 122 -12.00 -24.72 -34.55
C ALA A 122 -12.18 -23.86 -33.29
N GLU A 123 -12.37 -24.49 -32.12
CA GLU A 123 -12.45 -23.78 -30.84
C GLU A 123 -11.15 -23.04 -30.51
N ALA A 124 -9.99 -23.70 -30.68
CA ALA A 124 -8.69 -23.10 -30.41
C ALA A 124 -8.36 -21.95 -31.34
N GLN A 125 -8.67 -22.07 -32.64
CA GLN A 125 -8.51 -20.99 -33.60
C GLN A 125 -9.37 -19.78 -33.25
N THR A 126 -10.63 -20.02 -32.88
CA THR A 126 -11.56 -18.97 -32.43
C THR A 126 -11.02 -18.26 -31.18
N PHE A 127 -10.56 -19.04 -30.20
CA PHE A 127 -10.01 -18.49 -28.97
C PHE A 127 -8.73 -17.68 -29.20
N VAL A 128 -7.80 -18.15 -30.03
CA VAL A 128 -6.57 -17.43 -30.34
C VAL A 128 -6.89 -16.10 -31.05
N ALA A 129 -7.77 -16.11 -32.04
CA ALA A 129 -8.19 -14.89 -32.74
C ALA A 129 -8.84 -13.88 -31.77
N TRP A 130 -9.71 -14.36 -30.87
CA TRP A 130 -10.30 -13.52 -29.83
C TRP A 130 -9.26 -12.97 -28.85
N ARG A 131 -8.33 -13.81 -28.38
CA ARG A 131 -7.24 -13.42 -27.47
C ARG A 131 -6.36 -12.34 -28.09
N ASP A 132 -6.07 -12.46 -29.38
CA ASP A 132 -5.29 -11.46 -30.11
C ASP A 132 -6.06 -10.12 -30.15
N ALA A 133 -7.38 -10.14 -30.41
CA ALA A 133 -8.22 -8.95 -30.37
C ALA A 133 -8.29 -8.31 -28.97
N VAL A 134 -8.34 -9.12 -27.91
CA VAL A 134 -8.29 -8.65 -26.51
C VAL A 134 -6.99 -7.89 -26.24
N TRP A 135 -5.84 -8.46 -26.58
CA TRP A 135 -4.54 -7.80 -26.37
C TRP A 135 -4.39 -6.55 -27.22
N LEU A 136 -4.85 -6.56 -28.47
CA LEU A 136 -4.88 -5.36 -29.32
C LEU A 136 -5.70 -4.23 -28.70
N ALA A 137 -6.89 -4.53 -28.17
CA ALA A 137 -7.72 -3.55 -27.48
C ALA A 137 -7.04 -2.98 -26.22
N ALA A 138 -6.42 -3.86 -25.41
CA ALA A 138 -5.71 -3.47 -24.20
C ALA A 138 -4.50 -2.56 -24.50
N TYR A 139 -3.66 -2.94 -25.48
CA TYR A 139 -2.52 -2.11 -25.89
C TYR A 139 -2.94 -0.80 -26.55
N GLY A 140 -4.04 -0.80 -27.31
CA GLY A 140 -4.64 0.43 -27.84
C GLY A 140 -5.03 1.40 -26.71
N ARG A 141 -5.68 0.89 -25.65
CA ARG A 141 -6.02 1.71 -24.47
C ARG A 141 -4.78 2.21 -23.74
N LEU A 142 -3.78 1.35 -23.54
CA LEU A 142 -2.51 1.75 -22.92
C LEU A 142 -1.81 2.85 -23.72
N GLY A 143 -1.81 2.74 -25.06
CA GLY A 143 -1.28 3.76 -25.96
C GLY A 143 -1.97 5.11 -25.78
N ALA A 144 -3.30 5.14 -25.78
CA ALA A 144 -4.08 6.36 -25.56
C ALA A 144 -3.79 7.00 -24.18
N VAL A 145 -3.64 6.18 -23.14
CA VAL A 145 -3.27 6.66 -21.80
C VAL A 145 -1.87 7.27 -21.78
N LYS A 146 -0.88 6.60 -22.41
CA LYS A 146 0.50 7.10 -22.51
C LYS A 146 0.62 8.37 -23.35
N ALA A 147 -0.26 8.54 -24.35
CA ALA A 147 -0.36 9.74 -25.16
C ALA A 147 -1.09 10.91 -24.46
N GLY A 148 -1.71 10.67 -23.30
CA GLY A 148 -2.54 11.67 -22.60
C GLY A 148 -3.90 11.91 -23.25
N GLU A 149 -4.33 11.03 -24.14
CA GLU A 149 -5.63 11.09 -24.84
C GLU A 149 -6.77 10.50 -24.00
N ALA A 150 -6.43 9.72 -22.97
CA ALA A 150 -7.39 9.11 -22.06
C ALA A 150 -6.81 8.92 -20.66
N ASP A 151 -7.67 8.96 -19.63
CA ASP A 151 -7.27 8.62 -18.27
C ASP A 151 -7.11 7.08 -18.08
N PRO A 152 -6.20 6.63 -17.19
CA PRO A 152 -6.11 5.23 -16.80
C PRO A 152 -7.47 4.72 -16.29
N PRO A 153 -8.08 3.69 -16.91
CA PRO A 153 -9.37 3.17 -16.49
C PRO A 153 -9.23 2.34 -15.22
N ALA A 154 -10.29 2.17 -14.43
CA ALA A 154 -10.31 1.09 -13.44
C ALA A 154 -10.15 -0.28 -14.14
N ILE A 155 -9.53 -1.26 -13.49
CA ILE A 155 -9.33 -2.61 -14.06
C ILE A 155 -10.65 -3.22 -14.54
N SER A 156 -11.72 -3.14 -13.73
CA SER A 156 -13.04 -3.65 -14.10
C SER A 156 -13.62 -2.98 -15.34
N ALA A 157 -13.38 -1.67 -15.51
CA ALA A 157 -13.81 -0.93 -16.68
C ALA A 157 -13.02 -1.36 -17.92
N LEU A 158 -11.72 -1.63 -17.79
CA LEU A 158 -10.92 -2.16 -18.88
C LEU A 158 -11.43 -3.54 -19.33
N ILE A 159 -11.69 -4.46 -18.38
CA ILE A 159 -12.23 -5.78 -18.70
C ILE A 159 -13.60 -5.68 -19.37
N GLY A 160 -14.46 -4.77 -18.93
CA GLY A 160 -15.76 -4.53 -19.56
C GLY A 160 -15.70 -3.95 -20.97
N LEU A 161 -14.57 -3.36 -21.37
CA LEU A 161 -14.33 -2.84 -22.73
C LEU A 161 -13.78 -3.91 -23.68
N LEU A 162 -13.33 -5.07 -23.18
CA LEU A 162 -12.74 -6.10 -24.01
C LEU A 162 -13.80 -6.74 -24.92
N PRO A 163 -13.41 -7.13 -26.15
CA PRO A 163 -14.35 -7.77 -27.08
C PRO A 163 -14.87 -9.09 -26.48
N PRO A 164 -16.16 -9.42 -26.65
CA PRO A 164 -16.68 -10.73 -26.27
C PRO A 164 -16.21 -11.81 -27.25
N ILE A 165 -16.03 -13.04 -26.76
CA ILE A 165 -15.73 -14.19 -27.63
C ILE A 165 -17.01 -14.69 -28.32
N SER A 166 -16.90 -15.01 -29.60
CA SER A 166 -17.97 -15.65 -30.39
C SER A 166 -17.53 -17.05 -30.79
N TRP A 167 -18.07 -18.06 -30.10
CA TRP A 167 -17.68 -19.46 -30.34
C TRP A 167 -18.31 -20.04 -31.61
N PRO A 168 -17.66 -21.02 -32.26
CA PRO A 168 -18.24 -21.69 -33.41
C PRO A 168 -19.51 -22.45 -33.01
N ALA A 169 -20.49 -22.49 -33.92
CA ALA A 169 -21.66 -23.33 -33.75
C ALA A 169 -21.23 -24.82 -33.74
N THR A 170 -21.80 -25.57 -32.79
CA THR A 170 -21.58 -27.02 -32.64
C THR A 170 -22.22 -27.80 -33.79
#